data_AF-A0A958QFQ2-F1
#
_entry.id   AF-A0A958QFQ2-F1
#
_cell.length_a   1.000
_cell.length_b   1.000
_cell.length_c   1.000
_cell.angle_alpha   90.00
_cell.angle_beta   90.00
_cell.angle_gamma   90.00
#
_symmetry.space_group_name_H-M   'P 1'
#
loop_
_entity.id
_entity.type
_entity.pdbx_description
1 polymer ?
#
loop_
_entity_poly.entity_id
_entity_poly.type
_entity_poly.pdbx_seq_one_letter_code
_entity_poly.pdbx_strand_id
1 'polypeptide(L)'
;MKRRAREITFILALAALLGCERVILKETIIKEPLVEEPKEYELQGGVDSGGGNGVNGRPFESYRLQSAVDLGGGVVDEVYSVIKAVEGVHPALASDLAYIFVNRDWYLIPVRLAKIPRATLGVLIDVPQQDQIALQNLQEVWIDSHIYGGMNASDQVALVLHELVVGVRLLEYTEGVDRCLAQLGGYYLKSRDQFDFFRPTQSAEYESHRSECFRKNRIDQIFDSIVGRKQKVDLKSDDYKMIRKLSGLLVDREKAYSFSELDYYYEGSLRRQDSESKPVDAKTASRF
;
A
#
# COMPACT_ATOMS: atom_id res chain seq x y z
N MET A 1 5.80 -24.32 73.21
CA MET A 1 6.39 -24.75 71.91
C MET A 1 5.43 -25.52 70.97
N LYS A 2 4.29 -26.07 71.41
CA LYS A 2 3.36 -26.84 70.54
C LYS A 2 2.40 -26.01 69.64
N ARG A 3 2.34 -24.69 69.77
CA ARG A 3 1.45 -23.82 68.95
C ARG A 3 2.07 -23.38 67.61
N ARG A 4 3.37 -23.07 67.58
CA ARG A 4 4.08 -22.68 66.34
C ARG A 4 4.21 -23.80 65.31
N ALA A 5 4.20 -25.07 65.76
CA ALA A 5 4.22 -26.21 64.85
C ALA A 5 2.90 -26.34 64.06
N ARG A 6 1.75 -26.00 64.64
CA ARG A 6 0.43 -26.13 63.98
C ARG A 6 0.18 -25.07 62.91
N GLU A 7 0.72 -23.87 63.08
CA GLU A 7 0.58 -22.78 62.10
C GLU A 7 1.46 -23.01 60.86
N ILE A 8 2.66 -23.58 61.02
CA ILE A 8 3.53 -23.92 59.88
C ILE A 8 2.94 -25.09 59.07
N THR A 9 2.30 -26.07 59.71
CA THR A 9 1.62 -27.16 58.98
C THR A 9 0.42 -26.67 58.17
N PHE A 10 -0.31 -25.65 58.67
CA PHE A 10 -1.46 -25.09 57.94
C PHE A 10 -1.04 -24.28 56.71
N ILE A 11 0.08 -23.54 56.78
CA ILE A 11 0.61 -22.77 55.65
C ILE A 11 1.19 -23.69 54.57
N LEU A 12 1.86 -24.80 54.94
CA LEU A 12 2.34 -25.80 53.98
C LEU A 12 1.20 -26.57 53.29
N ALA A 13 0.09 -26.83 53.99
CA ALA A 13 -1.09 -27.45 53.39
C ALA A 13 -1.83 -26.52 52.41
N LEU A 14 -1.85 -25.20 52.68
CA LEU A 14 -2.44 -24.22 51.76
C LEU A 14 -1.58 -24.04 50.49
N ALA A 15 -0.25 -24.10 50.61
CA ALA A 15 0.67 -24.06 49.46
C ALA A 15 0.59 -25.32 48.58
N ALA A 16 0.26 -26.48 49.15
CA ALA A 16 0.04 -27.71 48.39
C ALA A 16 -1.31 -27.72 47.64
N LEU A 17 -2.32 -27.01 48.14
CA LEU A 17 -3.65 -26.91 47.49
C LEU A 17 -3.72 -25.82 46.41
N LEU A 18 -2.82 -24.84 46.42
CA LEU A 18 -2.70 -23.82 45.37
C LEU A 18 -1.75 -24.21 44.22
N GLY A 19 -1.16 -25.42 44.27
CA GLY A 19 -0.18 -25.90 43.29
C GLY A 19 -0.70 -26.88 42.22
N CYS A 20 -2.02 -27.05 42.09
CA CYS A 20 -2.62 -28.00 41.13
C CYS A 20 -3.71 -27.39 40.25
N GLU A 21 -3.39 -26.31 39.54
CA GLU A 21 -3.96 -26.06 38.21
C GLU A 21 -2.83 -26.18 37.19
N ARG A 22 -2.50 -27.43 36.84
CA ARG A 22 -1.81 -27.70 35.58
C ARG A 22 -2.80 -27.34 34.48
N VAL A 23 -2.60 -26.15 33.90
CA VAL A 23 -3.03 -25.88 32.53
C VAL A 23 -2.46 -27.00 31.67
N ILE A 24 -3.33 -27.91 31.25
CA ILE A 24 -3.05 -28.81 30.14
C ILE A 24 -3.01 -27.91 28.91
N LEU A 25 -1.83 -27.34 28.64
CA LEU A 25 -1.48 -26.95 27.29
C LEU A 25 -1.51 -28.26 26.50
N LYS A 26 -2.61 -28.48 25.77
CA LYS A 26 -2.55 -29.36 24.62
C LYS A 26 -1.41 -28.79 23.78
N GLU A 27 -0.30 -29.50 23.73
CA GLU A 27 0.62 -29.43 22.61
C GLU A 27 -0.22 -29.75 21.37
N THR A 28 -0.85 -28.73 20.79
CA THR A 28 -0.98 -28.69 19.34
C THR A 28 0.44 -28.79 18.85
N ILE A 29 0.82 -29.99 18.42
CA ILE A 29 1.90 -30.20 17.48
C ILE A 29 1.50 -29.37 16.25
N ILE A 30 1.81 -28.08 16.29
CA ILE A 30 2.05 -27.30 15.10
C ILE A 30 3.26 -28.00 14.54
N LYS A 31 3.03 -28.90 13.58
CA LYS A 31 4.10 -29.25 12.65
C LYS A 31 4.57 -27.91 12.15
N GLU A 32 5.78 -27.50 12.55
CA GLU A 32 6.47 -26.42 11.86
C GLU A 32 6.29 -26.73 10.38
N PRO A 33 5.60 -25.87 9.60
CA PRO A 33 5.70 -26.02 8.17
C PRO A 33 7.20 -25.94 7.92
N LEU A 34 7.76 -27.00 7.33
CA LEU A 34 9.09 -26.94 6.77
C LEU A 34 9.16 -25.60 6.05
N VAL A 35 9.98 -24.70 6.58
CA VAL A 35 10.36 -23.50 5.86
C VAL A 35 11.18 -24.08 4.72
N GLU A 36 10.50 -24.45 3.63
CA GLU A 36 11.16 -24.50 2.35
C GLU A 36 11.72 -23.10 2.20
N GLU A 37 13.05 -22.99 2.31
CA GLU A 37 13.75 -21.79 1.88
C GLU A 37 13.14 -21.39 0.55
N PRO A 38 12.76 -20.11 0.35
CA PRO A 38 12.21 -19.69 -0.91
C PRO A 38 13.23 -20.09 -1.97
N LYS A 39 12.89 -21.08 -2.80
CA LYS A 39 13.67 -21.36 -4.01
C LYS A 39 13.82 -20.01 -4.68
N GLU A 40 15.06 -19.56 -4.81
CA GLU A 40 15.40 -18.49 -5.73
C GLU A 40 14.71 -18.87 -7.04
N TYR A 41 13.62 -18.18 -7.35
CA TYR A 41 13.10 -18.20 -8.70
C TYR A 41 14.19 -17.50 -9.49
N GLU A 42 15.05 -18.29 -10.15
CA GLU A 42 15.83 -17.79 -11.27
C GLU A 42 14.83 -17.05 -12.18
N LEU A 43 14.91 -15.72 -12.16
CA LEU A 43 14.22 -14.86 -13.11
C LEU A 43 14.81 -15.18 -14.48
N GLN A 44 14.30 -16.23 -15.14
CA GLN A 44 14.58 -16.47 -16.54
C GLN A 44 13.76 -15.48 -17.37
N GLY A 45 14.37 -14.31 -17.59
CA GLY A 45 13.96 -13.25 -18.50
C GLY A 45 14.68 -11.94 -18.16
N GLY A 46 15.56 -11.34 -18.97
CA GLY A 46 15.91 -11.62 -20.36
C GLY A 46 17.43 -11.51 -20.61
N VAL A 47 17.90 -12.45 -21.43
CA VAL A 47 19.25 -12.53 -22.01
C VAL A 47 19.50 -11.30 -22.89
N ASP A 48 20.76 -10.85 -22.98
CA ASP A 48 21.32 -9.69 -23.71
C ASP A 48 21.01 -9.59 -25.23
N SER A 49 19.77 -9.79 -25.66
CA SER A 49 19.36 -9.78 -27.07
C SER A 49 17.87 -9.47 -27.14
N GLY A 50 17.52 -8.23 -27.48
CA GLY A 50 16.16 -7.69 -27.57
C GLY A 50 15.04 -8.73 -27.69
N GLY A 51 14.34 -8.96 -26.57
CA GLY A 51 13.13 -9.76 -26.48
C GLY A 51 12.20 -9.11 -25.45
N GLY A 52 10.95 -8.88 -25.83
CA GLY A 52 9.94 -8.29 -24.94
C GLY A 52 9.35 -9.34 -24.00
N ASN A 53 9.13 -8.98 -22.74
CA ASN A 53 8.38 -9.81 -21.80
C ASN A 53 6.88 -9.72 -22.10
N GLY A 54 6.16 -10.82 -21.94
CA GLY A 54 4.75 -10.84 -22.25
C GLY A 54 4.02 -12.06 -21.70
N VAL A 55 2.71 -12.05 -21.87
CA VAL A 55 1.83 -13.15 -21.47
C VAL A 55 0.76 -13.38 -22.54
N ASN A 56 0.38 -14.63 -22.74
CA ASN A 56 -0.59 -15.04 -23.78
C ASN A 56 -0.23 -14.54 -25.18
N GLY A 57 1.07 -14.56 -25.53
CA GLY A 57 1.57 -14.18 -26.85
C GLY A 57 1.54 -12.67 -27.12
N ARG A 58 1.36 -11.83 -26.10
CA ARG A 58 1.37 -10.36 -26.23
C ARG A 58 2.30 -9.71 -25.21
N PRO A 59 2.96 -8.60 -25.56
CA PRO A 59 3.80 -7.85 -24.62
C PRO A 59 2.96 -7.26 -23.48
N PHE A 60 3.55 -7.06 -22.30
CA PHE A 60 2.82 -6.53 -21.14
C PHE A 60 2.18 -5.16 -21.40
N GLU A 61 2.86 -4.32 -22.18
CA GLU A 61 2.43 -2.99 -22.58
C GLU A 61 1.09 -3.01 -23.35
N SER A 62 0.74 -4.14 -23.99
CA SER A 62 -0.55 -4.29 -24.68
C SER A 62 -1.75 -4.40 -23.74
N TYR A 63 -1.52 -4.64 -22.44
CA TYR A 63 -2.56 -4.68 -21.40
C TYR A 63 -2.69 -3.37 -20.63
N ARG A 64 -1.86 -2.37 -20.96
CA ARG A 64 -1.92 -1.03 -20.37
C ARG A 64 -3.21 -0.34 -20.82
N LEU A 65 -3.91 0.25 -19.86
CA LEU A 65 -5.03 1.13 -20.11
C LEU A 65 -4.53 2.49 -20.62
N GLN A 66 -5.28 3.14 -21.50
CA GLN A 66 -4.92 4.48 -21.97
C GLN A 66 -4.98 5.47 -20.80
N SER A 67 -5.92 5.26 -19.88
CA SER A 67 -5.97 5.89 -18.56
C SER A 67 -6.84 5.06 -17.62
N ALA A 68 -6.90 5.45 -16.34
CA ALA A 68 -7.83 4.83 -15.41
C ALA A 68 -9.32 4.96 -15.82
N VAL A 69 -9.64 5.83 -16.79
CA VAL A 69 -10.99 5.91 -17.41
C VAL A 69 -11.45 4.56 -17.97
N ASP A 70 -10.51 3.77 -18.48
CA ASP A 70 -10.80 2.51 -19.17
C ASP A 70 -11.11 1.35 -18.20
N LEU A 71 -11.12 1.60 -16.89
CA LEU A 71 -11.60 0.65 -15.89
C LEU A 71 -13.10 0.35 -16.04
N GLY A 72 -13.86 1.24 -16.68
CA GLY A 72 -15.25 1.00 -17.08
C GLY A 72 -16.28 1.09 -15.95
N GLY A 73 -17.52 0.67 -16.24
CA GLY A 73 -18.57 0.40 -15.23
C GLY A 73 -19.09 1.57 -14.39
N GLY A 74 -18.80 2.83 -14.75
CA GLY A 74 -19.08 4.00 -13.89
C GLY A 74 -18.16 4.10 -12.67
N VAL A 75 -17.14 3.23 -12.58
CA VAL A 75 -16.16 3.20 -11.49
C VAL A 75 -15.43 4.53 -11.36
N VAL A 76 -15.12 5.15 -12.50
CA VAL A 76 -14.38 6.42 -12.57
C VAL A 76 -15.18 7.56 -11.95
N ASP A 77 -16.46 7.66 -12.28
CA ASP A 77 -17.36 8.70 -11.78
C ASP A 77 -17.51 8.58 -10.27
N GLU A 78 -17.63 7.34 -9.79
CA GLU A 78 -17.73 7.03 -8.37
C GLU A 78 -16.43 7.35 -7.61
N VAL A 79 -15.27 6.92 -8.13
CA VAL A 79 -13.96 7.24 -7.54
C VAL A 79 -13.71 8.75 -7.55
N TYR A 80 -14.04 9.43 -8.64
CA TYR A 80 -13.98 10.89 -8.73
C TYR A 80 -14.85 11.56 -7.67
N SER A 81 -16.10 11.11 -7.50
CA SER A 81 -17.01 11.62 -6.48
C SER A 81 -16.43 11.49 -5.07
N VAL A 82 -15.80 10.35 -4.75
CA VAL A 82 -15.09 10.17 -3.47
C VAL A 82 -13.98 11.18 -3.32
N ILE A 83 -13.10 11.30 -4.31
CA ILE A 83 -11.94 12.19 -4.26
C ILE A 83 -12.41 13.65 -4.04
N LYS A 84 -13.49 14.07 -4.71
CA LYS A 84 -14.09 15.40 -4.53
C LYS A 84 -14.73 15.60 -3.16
N ALA A 85 -15.37 14.57 -2.60
CA ALA A 85 -15.87 14.63 -1.23
C ALA A 85 -14.72 14.75 -0.21
N VAL A 86 -13.64 13.98 -0.42
CA VAL A 86 -12.42 14.07 0.39
C VAL A 86 -11.78 15.45 0.25
N GLU A 87 -11.75 16.07 -0.93
CA GLU A 87 -11.17 17.41 -1.10
C GLU A 87 -11.80 18.46 -0.17
N GLY A 88 -13.13 18.39 0.04
CA GLY A 88 -13.85 19.32 0.90
C GLY A 88 -13.49 19.20 2.39
N VAL A 89 -12.96 18.04 2.81
CA VAL A 89 -12.56 17.78 4.20
C VAL A 89 -11.05 17.72 4.35
N HIS A 90 -10.34 16.98 3.51
CA HIS A 90 -8.91 16.73 3.58
C HIS A 90 -8.21 16.95 2.21
N PRO A 91 -7.88 18.20 1.83
CA PRO A 91 -7.34 18.54 0.52
C PRO A 91 -6.02 17.84 0.15
N ALA A 92 -5.13 17.60 1.13
CA ALA A 92 -3.84 16.95 0.86
C ALA A 92 -4.01 15.47 0.46
N LEU A 93 -4.77 14.69 1.23
CA LEU A 93 -5.17 13.33 0.86
C LEU A 93 -5.88 13.30 -0.50
N ALA A 94 -6.81 14.21 -0.77
CA ALA A 94 -7.47 14.28 -2.08
C ALA A 94 -6.47 14.52 -3.22
N SER A 95 -5.47 15.37 -3.01
CA SER A 95 -4.41 15.63 -3.98
C SER A 95 -3.61 14.36 -4.26
N ASP A 96 -3.18 13.66 -3.21
CA ASP A 96 -2.41 12.42 -3.38
C ASP A 96 -3.23 11.34 -4.10
N LEU A 97 -4.49 11.14 -3.71
CA LEU A 97 -5.40 10.20 -4.38
C LEU A 97 -5.59 10.56 -5.86
N ALA A 98 -5.81 11.84 -6.18
CA ALA A 98 -5.96 12.32 -7.56
C ALA A 98 -4.69 12.08 -8.37
N TYR A 99 -3.52 12.40 -7.79
CA TYR A 99 -2.24 12.17 -8.44
C TYR A 99 -2.04 10.71 -8.81
N ILE A 100 -2.27 9.80 -7.85
CA ILE A 100 -2.11 8.35 -8.07
C ILE A 100 -3.09 7.85 -9.13
N PHE A 101 -4.36 8.28 -9.04
CA PHE A 101 -5.38 7.82 -9.98
C PHE A 101 -5.05 8.23 -11.43
N VAL A 102 -4.51 9.43 -11.63
CA VAL A 102 -4.22 9.97 -12.96
C VAL A 102 -2.84 9.57 -13.49
N ASN A 103 -1.81 9.49 -12.64
CA ASN A 103 -0.41 9.40 -13.09
C ASN A 103 0.21 8.00 -12.94
N ARG A 104 -0.48 7.03 -12.35
CA ARG A 104 -0.04 5.63 -12.38
C ARG A 104 -0.49 4.95 -13.66
N ASP A 105 0.32 4.01 -14.12
CA ASP A 105 -0.01 3.17 -15.26
C ASP A 105 -0.87 1.98 -14.81
N TRP A 106 -2.10 1.92 -15.32
CA TRP A 106 -3.04 0.86 -14.98
C TRP A 106 -2.98 -0.25 -16.03
N TYR A 107 -2.97 -1.50 -15.59
CA TYR A 107 -2.94 -2.68 -16.45
C TYR A 107 -4.08 -3.64 -16.07
N LEU A 108 -4.84 -4.09 -17.07
CA LEU A 108 -5.81 -5.18 -16.93
C LEU A 108 -5.25 -6.44 -17.58
N ILE A 109 -4.58 -7.28 -16.78
CA ILE A 109 -3.85 -8.43 -17.28
C ILE A 109 -4.66 -9.73 -17.10
N PRO A 110 -4.77 -10.59 -18.13
CA PRO A 110 -5.63 -11.78 -18.07
C PRO A 110 -4.91 -12.98 -17.41
N VAL A 111 -4.25 -12.75 -16.28
CA VAL A 111 -3.59 -13.79 -15.49
C VAL A 111 -3.72 -13.52 -13.99
N ARG A 112 -3.69 -14.61 -13.22
CA ARG A 112 -3.62 -14.54 -11.76
C ARG A 112 -2.32 -13.90 -11.32
N LEU A 113 -2.43 -12.94 -10.41
CA LEU A 113 -1.28 -12.28 -9.82
C LEU A 113 -0.63 -13.13 -8.73
N ALA A 114 0.66 -12.94 -8.54
CA ALA A 114 1.42 -13.61 -7.49
C ALA A 114 0.88 -13.19 -6.10
N LYS A 115 0.73 -14.16 -5.20
CA LYS A 115 0.17 -13.91 -3.87
C LYS A 115 1.20 -13.28 -2.94
N ILE A 116 0.78 -12.25 -2.21
CA ILE A 116 1.56 -11.69 -1.10
C ILE A 116 1.50 -12.68 0.08
N PRO A 117 2.62 -12.94 0.78
CA PRO A 117 2.64 -13.85 1.93
C PRO A 117 1.64 -13.43 3.02
N ARG A 118 0.96 -14.42 3.63
CA ARG A 118 -0.08 -14.21 4.66
C ARG A 118 0.43 -13.39 5.85
N ALA A 119 1.66 -13.66 6.29
CA ALA A 119 2.31 -12.95 7.38
C ALA A 119 2.41 -11.44 7.12
N THR A 120 2.50 -11.05 5.85
CA THR A 120 2.58 -9.66 5.40
C THR A 120 1.21 -8.99 5.40
N LEU A 121 0.14 -9.70 5.00
CA LEU A 121 -1.22 -9.14 4.91
C LEU A 121 -1.88 -8.88 6.26
N GLY A 122 -1.44 -9.54 7.33
CA GLY A 122 -1.94 -9.30 8.69
C GLY A 122 -3.39 -9.74 8.91
N VAL A 123 -3.86 -10.70 8.12
CA VAL A 123 -5.23 -11.24 8.16
C VAL A 123 -5.16 -12.75 8.28
N LEU A 124 -5.76 -13.30 9.34
CA LEU A 124 -5.84 -14.75 9.59
C LEU A 124 -7.06 -15.38 8.89
N ILE A 125 -7.34 -14.97 7.65
CA ILE A 125 -8.39 -15.62 6.86
C ILE A 125 -7.69 -16.64 5.97
N ASP A 126 -7.67 -17.90 6.43
CA ASP A 126 -7.17 -19.03 5.65
C ASP A 126 -8.26 -19.53 4.72
N VAL A 127 -8.50 -18.81 3.62
CA VAL A 127 -9.27 -19.36 2.50
C VAL A 127 -8.26 -20.01 1.55
N PRO A 128 -8.42 -21.31 1.20
CA PRO A 128 -7.54 -22.01 0.26
C PRO A 128 -7.40 -21.30 -1.12
N GLN A 129 -8.28 -20.35 -1.41
CA GLN A 129 -8.38 -19.61 -2.66
C GLN A 129 -8.41 -18.09 -2.45
N GLN A 130 -7.61 -17.54 -1.51
CA GLN A 130 -7.41 -16.10 -1.49
C GLN A 130 -6.75 -15.68 -2.81
N ASP A 131 -7.45 -14.87 -3.61
CA ASP A 131 -6.93 -14.35 -4.86
C ASP A 131 -6.31 -12.96 -4.63
N GLN A 132 -5.11 -12.75 -5.16
CA GLN A 132 -4.52 -11.42 -5.28
C GLN A 132 -5.15 -10.78 -6.51
N ILE A 133 -5.97 -9.75 -6.28
CA ILE A 133 -6.75 -9.12 -7.35
C ILE A 133 -5.97 -8.03 -8.05
N ALA A 134 -5.20 -7.25 -7.29
CA ALA A 134 -4.35 -6.18 -7.80
C ALA A 134 -2.97 -6.20 -7.14
N LEU A 135 -1.94 -5.75 -7.85
CA LEU A 135 -0.59 -5.54 -7.35
C LEU A 135 -0.13 -4.15 -7.79
N GLN A 136 0.42 -3.40 -6.86
CA GLN A 136 0.87 -2.04 -7.14
C GLN A 136 2.33 -1.84 -6.73
N ASN A 137 3.04 -1.09 -7.56
CA ASN A 137 4.33 -0.50 -7.22
C ASN A 137 4.24 1.03 -7.33
N LEU A 138 5.39 1.70 -7.35
CA LEU A 138 5.46 3.16 -7.40
C LEU A 138 5.12 3.76 -8.77
N GLN A 139 4.83 2.98 -9.79
CA GLN A 139 4.57 3.49 -11.13
C GLN A 139 3.33 2.84 -11.75
N GLU A 140 3.04 1.60 -11.36
CA GLU A 140 2.10 0.73 -12.06
C GLU A 140 1.12 0.08 -11.08
N VAL A 141 -0.12 -0.09 -11.53
CA VAL A 141 -1.16 -0.87 -10.89
C VAL A 141 -1.57 -1.99 -11.85
N TRP A 142 -1.36 -3.23 -11.44
CA TRP A 142 -1.67 -4.42 -12.21
C TRP A 142 -2.91 -5.09 -11.61
N ILE A 143 -3.95 -5.33 -12.40
CA ILE A 143 -5.19 -5.95 -11.94
C ILE A 143 -5.48 -7.20 -12.78
N ASP A 144 -5.85 -8.30 -12.12
CA ASP A 144 -6.36 -9.49 -12.80
C ASP A 144 -7.71 -9.18 -13.46
N SER A 145 -7.73 -9.15 -14.78
CA SER A 145 -8.92 -8.76 -15.55
C SER A 145 -10.06 -9.78 -15.47
N HIS A 146 -9.77 -11.06 -15.17
CA HIS A 146 -10.82 -12.09 -15.03
C HIS A 146 -11.60 -11.88 -13.74
N ILE A 147 -10.89 -11.61 -12.65
CA ILE A 147 -11.52 -11.38 -11.35
C ILE A 147 -12.22 -10.03 -11.38
N TYR A 148 -11.55 -8.98 -11.85
CA TYR A 148 -12.11 -7.63 -11.93
C TYR A 148 -13.37 -7.58 -12.79
N GLY A 149 -13.37 -8.21 -13.96
CA GLY A 149 -14.54 -8.26 -14.85
C GLY A 149 -15.72 -9.06 -14.28
N GLY A 150 -15.49 -9.94 -13.29
CA GLY A 150 -16.52 -10.69 -12.58
C GLY A 150 -17.11 -9.97 -11.36
N MET A 151 -16.53 -8.85 -10.94
CA MET A 151 -17.01 -8.06 -9.81
C MET A 151 -18.25 -7.24 -10.16
N ASN A 152 -19.06 -6.92 -9.15
CA ASN A 152 -20.02 -5.84 -9.27
C ASN A 152 -19.34 -4.47 -9.21
N ALA A 153 -20.03 -3.41 -9.65
CA ALA A 153 -19.45 -2.06 -9.71
C ALA A 153 -18.99 -1.53 -8.35
N SER A 154 -19.69 -1.85 -7.25
CA SER A 154 -19.32 -1.42 -5.90
C SER A 154 -17.98 -2.02 -5.47
N ASP A 155 -17.77 -3.31 -5.75
CA ASP A 155 -16.52 -4.00 -5.43
C ASP A 155 -15.36 -3.51 -6.30
N GLN A 156 -15.63 -3.18 -7.57
CA GLN A 156 -14.64 -2.55 -8.46
C GLN A 156 -14.21 -1.17 -7.93
N VAL A 157 -15.16 -0.34 -7.49
CA VAL A 157 -14.86 0.96 -6.85
C VAL A 157 -14.05 0.76 -5.58
N ALA A 158 -14.45 -0.18 -4.72
CA ALA A 158 -13.73 -0.48 -3.48
C ALA A 158 -12.29 -0.93 -3.74
N LEU A 159 -12.06 -1.77 -4.77
CA LEU A 159 -10.73 -2.18 -5.19
C LEU A 159 -9.91 -0.96 -5.66
N VAL A 160 -10.45 -0.12 -6.53
CA VAL A 160 -9.72 1.04 -7.04
C VAL A 160 -9.35 1.99 -5.90
N LEU A 161 -10.29 2.30 -5.00
CA LEU A 161 -10.01 3.13 -3.82
C LEU A 161 -8.94 2.49 -2.91
N HIS A 162 -8.96 1.16 -2.77
CA HIS A 162 -7.92 0.45 -2.05
C HIS A 162 -6.53 0.67 -2.66
N GLU A 163 -6.40 0.48 -3.97
CA GLU A 163 -5.14 0.70 -4.68
C GLU A 163 -4.71 2.18 -4.60
N LEU A 164 -5.64 3.13 -4.65
CA LEU A 164 -5.28 4.55 -4.42
C LEU A 164 -4.67 4.75 -3.03
N VAL A 165 -5.25 4.17 -1.98
CA VAL A 165 -4.73 4.26 -0.62
C VAL A 165 -3.38 3.53 -0.47
N VAL A 166 -3.21 2.38 -1.12
CA VAL A 166 -1.90 1.70 -1.23
C VAL A 166 -0.89 2.66 -1.84
N GLY A 167 -1.23 3.29 -2.98
CA GLY A 167 -0.37 4.28 -3.63
C GLY A 167 0.01 5.43 -2.73
N VAL A 168 -0.93 5.96 -1.92
CA VAL A 168 -0.64 7.05 -0.97
C VAL A 168 0.39 6.58 0.04
N ARG A 169 0.27 5.35 0.55
CA ARG A 169 1.28 4.78 1.45
C ARG A 169 2.63 4.63 0.77
N LEU A 170 2.64 4.20 -0.48
CA LEU A 170 3.87 3.98 -1.23
C LEU A 170 4.64 5.29 -1.47
N LEU A 171 3.95 6.45 -1.54
CA LEU A 171 4.61 7.76 -1.66
C LEU A 171 5.59 8.06 -0.51
N GLU A 172 5.42 7.44 0.67
CA GLU A 172 6.37 7.56 1.79
C GLU A 172 7.71 6.87 1.56
N TYR A 173 7.75 5.95 0.61
CA TYR A 173 8.95 5.25 0.18
C TYR A 173 9.55 5.90 -1.08
N THR A 174 8.98 7.04 -1.48
CA THR A 174 9.57 7.91 -2.50
C THR A 174 10.00 9.22 -1.87
N GLU A 175 11.30 9.44 -1.84
CA GLU A 175 11.84 10.78 -1.65
C GLU A 175 11.91 11.49 -3.01
N GLY A 176 12.01 12.83 -2.97
CA GLY A 176 12.30 13.62 -4.16
C GLY A 176 11.10 13.86 -5.09
N VAL A 177 11.18 13.35 -6.33
CA VAL A 177 10.29 13.77 -7.44
C VAL A 177 8.85 13.33 -7.22
N ASP A 178 8.59 12.06 -6.93
CA ASP A 178 7.23 11.51 -6.91
C ASP A 178 6.37 12.16 -5.82
N ARG A 179 6.97 12.42 -4.65
CA ARG A 179 6.33 13.17 -3.56
C ARG A 179 6.05 14.62 -3.90
N CYS A 180 6.94 15.27 -4.66
CA CYS A 180 6.70 16.61 -5.16
C CYS A 180 5.57 16.64 -6.20
N LEU A 181 5.53 15.64 -7.09
CA LEU A 181 4.49 15.51 -8.10
C LEU A 181 3.11 15.19 -7.49
N ALA A 182 3.05 14.43 -6.39
CA ALA A 182 1.81 14.18 -5.66
C ALA A 182 1.09 15.45 -5.19
N GLN A 183 1.86 16.47 -4.81
CA GLN A 183 1.33 17.79 -4.43
C GLN A 183 0.68 18.53 -5.62
N LEU A 184 1.00 18.14 -6.85
CA LEU A 184 0.38 18.69 -8.06
C LEU A 184 -0.98 18.06 -8.36
N GLY A 185 -1.38 17.04 -7.59
CA GLY A 185 -2.71 16.42 -7.66
C GLY A 185 -3.87 17.43 -7.60
N GLY A 186 -3.69 18.51 -6.84
CA GLY A 186 -4.64 19.62 -6.75
C GLY A 186 -4.99 20.29 -8.09
N TYR A 187 -4.12 20.20 -9.10
CA TYR A 187 -4.43 20.72 -10.44
C TYR A 187 -5.51 19.91 -11.17
N TYR A 188 -5.65 18.62 -10.85
CA TYR A 188 -6.73 17.76 -11.37
C TYR A 188 -8.05 18.00 -10.61
N LEU A 189 -7.96 18.27 -9.30
CA LEU A 189 -9.14 18.52 -8.44
C LEU A 189 -9.91 19.80 -8.81
N LYS A 190 -9.21 20.81 -9.33
CA LYS A 190 -9.81 22.05 -9.83
C LYS A 190 -10.77 21.84 -11.02
N SER A 191 -10.75 20.65 -11.66
CA SER A 191 -11.71 20.30 -12.70
C SER A 191 -13.15 20.29 -12.14
N ARG A 192 -14.09 20.80 -12.93
CA ARG A 192 -15.53 20.80 -12.62
C ARG A 192 -16.27 19.58 -13.17
N ASP A 193 -15.62 18.80 -14.02
CA ASP A 193 -16.19 17.63 -14.69
C ASP A 193 -15.24 16.42 -14.58
N GLN A 194 -15.82 15.23 -14.45
CA GLN A 194 -15.13 13.94 -14.43
C GLN A 194 -14.35 13.69 -15.72
N PHE A 195 -14.83 14.16 -16.88
CA PHE A 195 -14.13 14.00 -18.17
C PHE A 195 -12.85 14.84 -18.25
N ASP A 196 -12.82 15.97 -17.56
CA ASP A 196 -11.66 16.85 -17.49
C ASP A 196 -10.74 16.51 -16.30
N PHE A 197 -11.12 15.57 -15.43
CA PHE A 197 -10.34 15.19 -14.25
C PHE A 197 -8.94 14.64 -14.60
N PHE A 198 -8.79 14.03 -15.77
CA PHE A 198 -7.52 13.48 -16.26
C PHE A 198 -6.64 14.53 -16.95
N ARG A 199 -7.07 15.78 -16.99
CA ARG A 199 -6.30 16.91 -17.52
C ARG A 199 -6.06 17.90 -16.39
N PRO A 200 -4.80 18.28 -16.12
CA PRO A 200 -4.56 19.28 -15.11
C PRO A 200 -5.16 20.60 -15.60
N THR A 201 -6.02 21.20 -14.77
CA THR A 201 -6.42 22.60 -15.00
C THR A 201 -5.17 23.48 -14.96
N GLN A 202 -5.16 24.58 -15.72
CA GLN A 202 -3.98 25.46 -15.77
C GLN A 202 -2.70 24.71 -16.19
N SER A 203 -2.77 23.97 -17.31
CA SER A 203 -1.68 23.11 -17.79
C SER A 203 -0.30 23.79 -17.83
N ALA A 204 -0.22 25.09 -18.14
CA ALA A 204 1.04 25.83 -18.12
C ALA A 204 1.65 25.96 -16.71
N GLU A 205 0.85 26.22 -15.68
CA GLU A 205 1.32 26.27 -14.29
C GLU A 205 1.69 24.87 -13.80
N TYR A 206 0.85 23.88 -14.12
CA TYR A 206 1.14 22.48 -13.83
C TYR A 206 2.50 22.07 -14.43
N GLU A 207 2.74 22.32 -15.72
CA GLU A 207 4.01 21.97 -16.37
C GLU A 207 5.21 22.74 -15.78
N SER A 208 5.00 23.99 -15.36
CA SER A 208 6.02 24.78 -14.66
C SER A 208 6.40 24.13 -13.33
N HIS A 209 5.43 23.82 -12.47
CA HIS A 209 5.69 23.19 -11.18
C HIS A 209 6.20 21.76 -11.32
N ARG A 210 5.69 21.00 -12.29
CA ARG A 210 6.19 19.67 -12.65
C ARG A 210 7.67 19.75 -13.02
N SER A 211 8.04 20.67 -13.91
CA SER A 211 9.44 20.91 -14.29
C SER A 211 10.29 21.30 -13.08
N GLU A 212 9.75 22.08 -12.16
CA GLU A 212 10.43 22.45 -10.92
C GLU A 212 10.66 21.24 -10.00
N CYS A 213 9.69 20.32 -9.87
CA CYS A 213 9.86 19.07 -9.13
C CYS A 213 11.02 18.24 -9.69
N PHE A 214 11.10 18.09 -11.02
CA PHE A 214 12.24 17.41 -11.65
C PHE A 214 13.56 18.16 -11.44
N ARG A 215 13.55 19.50 -11.49
CA ARG A 215 14.75 20.33 -11.32
C ARG A 215 15.31 20.26 -9.90
N LYS A 216 14.45 20.37 -8.88
CA LYS A 216 14.84 20.35 -7.46
C LYS A 216 15.42 19.00 -7.03
N ASN A 217 14.85 17.92 -7.56
CA ASN A 217 15.21 16.56 -7.19
C ASN A 217 16.11 15.89 -8.27
N ARG A 218 16.88 16.70 -9.01
CA ARG A 218 17.74 16.22 -10.10
C ARG A 218 18.87 15.32 -9.60
N ILE A 219 19.38 15.60 -8.40
CA ILE A 219 20.44 14.79 -7.78
C ILE A 219 19.89 13.41 -7.40
N ASP A 220 18.71 13.36 -6.79
CA ASP A 220 18.06 12.09 -6.42
C ASP A 220 17.76 11.23 -7.65
N GLN A 221 17.29 11.82 -8.75
CA GLN A 221 17.12 11.11 -10.02
C GLN A 221 18.41 10.50 -10.57
N ILE A 222 19.52 11.24 -10.50
CA ILE A 222 20.83 10.75 -10.96
C ILE A 222 21.28 9.60 -10.06
N PHE A 223 21.15 9.75 -8.74
CA PHE A 223 21.52 8.69 -7.80
C PHE A 223 20.64 7.43 -7.94
N ASP A 224 19.33 7.59 -8.12
CA ASP A 224 18.42 6.46 -8.33
C ASP A 224 18.71 5.73 -9.65
N SER A 225 19.04 6.48 -10.71
CA SER A 225 19.37 5.90 -12.02
C SER A 225 20.74 5.20 -12.07
N ILE A 226 21.73 5.67 -11.29
CA ILE A 226 23.10 5.13 -11.30
C ILE A 226 23.30 4.04 -10.25
N VAL A 227 22.80 4.26 -9.02
CA VAL A 227 23.02 3.36 -7.88
C VAL A 227 21.91 2.31 -7.79
N GLY A 228 20.80 2.50 -8.52
CA GLY A 228 19.67 1.58 -8.46
C GLY A 228 19.14 1.49 -7.03
N ARG A 229 18.93 2.63 -6.34
CA ARG A 229 18.14 2.69 -5.11
C ARG A 229 16.69 2.31 -5.44
N LYS A 230 16.47 1.04 -5.74
CA LYS A 230 15.20 0.39 -5.48
C LYS A 230 15.14 0.32 -3.96
N GLN A 231 14.69 1.40 -3.32
CA GLN A 231 14.34 1.32 -1.91
C GLN A 231 13.37 0.14 -1.83
N LYS A 232 13.78 -0.94 -1.15
CA LYS A 232 12.98 -2.16 -1.11
C LYS A 232 11.71 -1.79 -0.35
N VAL A 233 10.63 -1.56 -1.09
CA VAL A 233 9.34 -1.24 -0.49
C VAL A 233 8.81 -2.52 0.13
N ASP A 234 8.67 -2.49 1.45
CA ASP A 234 8.20 -3.64 2.21
C ASP A 234 7.13 -3.15 3.19
N LEU A 235 5.90 -3.13 2.69
CA LEU A 235 4.71 -2.82 3.49
C LEU A 235 4.54 -3.91 4.56
N LYS A 236 4.43 -3.48 5.81
CA LYS A 236 4.26 -4.35 6.97
C LYS A 236 2.78 -4.62 7.23
N SER A 237 2.51 -5.61 8.07
CA SER A 237 1.13 -5.96 8.45
C SER A 237 0.31 -4.77 8.97
N ASP A 238 0.91 -3.82 9.67
CA ASP A 238 0.19 -2.65 10.16
C ASP A 238 -0.14 -1.67 9.03
N ASP A 239 0.71 -1.54 8.01
CA ASP A 239 0.39 -0.78 6.79
C ASP A 239 -0.88 -1.31 6.13
N TYR A 240 -0.97 -2.63 5.93
CA TYR A 240 -2.17 -3.26 5.35
C TYR A 240 -3.42 -3.13 6.23
N LYS A 241 -3.28 -3.03 7.56
CA LYS A 241 -4.43 -2.73 8.44
C LYS A 241 -4.91 -1.30 8.24
N MET A 242 -3.98 -0.34 8.16
CA MET A 242 -4.29 1.09 7.98
C MET A 242 -4.91 1.35 6.61
N ILE A 243 -4.31 0.79 5.56
CA ILE A 243 -4.83 0.85 4.19
C ILE A 243 -6.28 0.34 4.16
N ARG A 244 -6.56 -0.84 4.73
CA ARG A 244 -7.93 -1.39 4.78
C ARG A 244 -8.91 -0.48 5.52
N LYS A 245 -8.51 0.11 6.64
CA LYS A 245 -9.36 1.02 7.39
C LYS A 245 -9.69 2.28 6.60
N LEU A 246 -8.69 2.94 6.02
CA LEU A 246 -8.93 4.15 5.23
C LEU A 246 -9.75 3.83 3.97
N SER A 247 -9.42 2.76 3.26
CA SER A 247 -10.20 2.32 2.08
C SER A 247 -11.65 2.05 2.45
N GLY A 248 -11.90 1.39 3.59
CA GLY A 248 -13.25 1.13 4.10
C GLY A 248 -14.00 2.42 4.43
N LEU A 249 -13.33 3.41 5.02
CA LEU A 249 -13.93 4.74 5.22
C LEU A 249 -14.33 5.35 3.88
N LEU A 250 -13.42 5.38 2.91
CA LEU A 250 -13.66 5.97 1.57
C LEU A 250 -14.84 5.31 0.82
N VAL A 251 -15.09 4.02 1.07
CA VAL A 251 -16.23 3.28 0.53
C VAL A 251 -17.54 3.60 1.28
N ASP A 252 -17.50 3.73 2.62
CA ASP A 252 -18.64 3.99 3.50
C ASP A 252 -19.11 5.47 3.50
N ARG A 253 -19.25 6.08 2.31
CA ARG A 253 -19.52 7.52 2.10
C ARG A 253 -20.71 8.12 2.87
N GLU A 254 -21.67 7.29 3.28
CA GLU A 254 -22.86 7.70 4.04
C GLU A 254 -22.54 8.10 5.49
N LYS A 255 -21.41 7.64 6.04
CA LYS A 255 -20.90 8.13 7.31
C LYS A 255 -20.12 9.39 7.01
N ALA A 256 -20.75 10.55 7.18
CA ALA A 256 -20.08 11.84 7.15
C ALA A 256 -18.74 11.73 7.87
N TYR A 257 -17.64 11.75 7.12
CA TYR A 257 -16.31 11.60 7.68
C TYR A 257 -16.15 12.64 8.77
N SER A 258 -15.82 12.24 10.00
CA SER A 258 -15.25 13.24 10.87
C SER A 258 -13.86 13.54 10.31
N PHE A 259 -13.59 14.82 10.05
CA PHE A 259 -12.26 15.30 9.64
C PHE A 259 -11.14 14.65 10.49
N SER A 260 -11.40 14.44 11.78
CA SER A 260 -10.49 13.78 12.72
C SER A 260 -10.16 12.31 12.40
N GLU A 261 -11.08 11.53 11.82
CA GLU A 261 -10.79 10.12 11.50
C GLU A 261 -9.93 9.99 10.24
N LEU A 262 -10.21 10.79 9.21
CA LEU A 262 -9.37 10.84 8.01
C LEU A 262 -7.98 11.37 8.34
N ASP A 263 -7.88 12.47 9.11
CA ASP A 263 -6.59 13.02 9.57
C ASP A 263 -5.79 12.00 10.37
N TYR A 264 -6.45 11.27 11.29
CA TYR A 264 -5.78 10.27 12.11
C TYR A 264 -5.11 9.18 11.25
N TYR A 265 -5.83 8.67 10.23
CA TYR A 265 -5.28 7.63 9.36
C TYR A 265 -4.35 8.17 8.28
N TYR A 266 -4.51 9.41 7.82
CA TYR A 266 -3.61 10.00 6.84
C TYR A 266 -2.33 10.53 7.50
N GLU A 267 -2.42 11.51 8.40
CA GLU A 267 -1.25 12.16 9.03
C GLU A 267 -0.58 11.29 10.10
N GLY A 268 -1.37 10.49 10.83
CA GLY A 268 -0.86 9.66 11.94
C GLY A 268 -0.37 8.27 11.52
N SER A 269 -0.53 7.88 10.26
CA SER A 269 -0.45 6.47 9.87
C SER A 269 0.03 6.26 8.44
N LEU A 270 -0.44 7.06 7.48
CA LEU A 270 0.03 6.99 6.09
C LEU A 270 1.23 7.89 5.81
N ARG A 271 1.34 9.07 6.42
CA ARG A 271 2.57 9.88 6.40
C ARG A 271 3.54 9.43 7.49
N ARG A 272 4.80 9.18 7.15
CA ARG A 272 5.88 9.08 8.14
C ARG A 272 5.97 10.44 8.83
N GLN A 273 5.71 10.48 10.13
CA GLN A 273 6.24 11.57 10.94
C GLN A 273 7.76 11.43 10.90
N ASP A 274 8.45 12.51 10.52
CA ASP A 274 9.91 12.60 10.53
C ASP A 274 10.42 12.53 11.97
N SER A 275 10.37 11.34 12.59
CA SER A 275 11.09 11.04 13.81
C SER A 275 12.26 10.13 13.44
N GLU A 276 13.46 10.70 13.53
CA GLU A 276 14.78 10.09 13.31
C GLU A 276 15.38 10.18 11.91
N SER A 277 15.46 11.39 11.35
CA SER A 277 16.66 11.78 10.61
C SER A 277 17.83 11.90 11.60
N LYS A 278 18.45 10.77 11.96
CA LYS A 278 19.78 10.84 12.56
C LYS A 278 20.70 11.48 11.52
N PRO A 279 21.40 12.58 11.84
CA PRO A 279 22.32 13.18 10.90
C PRO A 279 23.36 12.11 10.53
N VAL A 280 23.47 11.82 9.24
CA VAL A 280 24.58 11.03 8.71
C VAL A 280 25.83 11.84 9.01
N ASP A 281 26.62 11.35 9.97
CA ASP A 281 27.87 11.97 10.37
C ASP A 281 28.76 12.13 9.14
N ALA A 282 29.02 13.39 8.76
CA ALA A 282 29.73 13.77 7.53
C ALA A 282 31.25 13.49 7.60
N LYS A 283 31.65 12.36 8.20
CA LYS A 283 33.06 11.97 8.36
C LYS A 283 33.45 10.65 7.69
N THR A 284 32.53 9.92 7.05
CA THR A 284 32.87 8.65 6.37
C THR A 284 32.95 8.76 4.84
N ALA A 285 32.87 9.97 4.28
CA ALA A 285 32.97 10.20 2.82
C ALA A 285 34.36 10.68 2.37
N SER A 286 35.43 10.49 3.17
CA SER A 286 36.80 10.88 2.78
C SER A 286 37.79 9.70 2.65
N ARG A 287 37.30 8.49 2.40
CA ARG A 287 38.14 7.35 2.04
C ARG A 287 37.41 6.42 1.08
N PHE A 288 37.28 6.82 -0.18
CA PHE A 288 37.38 5.98 -1.38
C PHE A 288 37.65 6.89 -2.58
#